data_AF-A0A2M7NCC6-F1
#
_entry.id   AF-A0A2M7NCC6-F1
#
_cell.length_a   1.000
_cell.length_b   1.000
_cell.length_c   1.000
_cell.angle_alpha   90.00
_cell.angle_beta   90.00
_cell.angle_gamma   90.00
#
_symmetry.space_group_name_H-M   'P 1'
#
loop_
_entity.id
_entity.type
_entity.pdbx_description
1 polymer ?
#
loop_
_entity_poly.entity_id
_entity_poly.type
_entity_poly.pdbx_seq_one_letter_code
_entity_poly.pdbx_strand_id
1 'polypeptide(L)'
;MSKANIVKPNVLGVKVLRNISVKELFPYISWAYFFHQWQLKGAYPALLNDTEKGQEAKKLLQEAQEMLEKITRENLLTANAVFGIFPAYSKENIVYYQFNNRFEKINFPRNREPKENKEPNYCLSDFIAPKELNSTDYFGMFVTTAGIGIEKAEKQFKDAGDDYSALML
;
A
#
# COMPACT_ATOMS: atom_id res chain seq x y z
N MET A 1 23.41 -4.47 22.97
CA MET A 1 22.26 -4.58 22.05
C MET A 1 21.37 -5.68 22.59
N SER A 2 20.08 -5.41 22.86
CA SER A 2 19.15 -6.49 23.21
C SER A 2 19.00 -7.38 21.98
N LYS A 3 18.98 -8.70 22.18
CA LYS A 3 18.61 -9.63 21.11
C LYS A 3 17.13 -9.38 20.80
N ALA A 4 16.83 -8.77 19.66
CA ALA A 4 15.48 -8.72 19.16
C ALA A 4 14.96 -10.16 18.97
N ASN A 5 13.72 -10.42 19.36
CA ASN A 5 13.10 -11.72 19.11
C ASN A 5 12.64 -11.77 17.66
N ILE A 6 13.51 -12.27 16.77
CA ILE A 6 13.22 -12.39 15.35
C ILE A 6 12.30 -13.60 15.14
N VAL A 7 11.08 -13.34 14.67
CA VAL A 7 10.08 -14.37 14.40
C VAL A 7 10.21 -14.81 12.94
N LYS A 8 10.34 -16.12 12.72
CA LYS A 8 10.32 -16.69 11.36
C LYS A 8 8.92 -16.53 10.75
N PRO A 9 8.79 -15.91 9.56
CA PRO A 9 7.53 -15.85 8.83
C PRO A 9 6.97 -17.25 8.53
N ASN A 10 5.64 -17.38 8.61
CA ASN A 10 4.94 -18.62 8.30
C ASN A 10 5.11 -19.06 6.83
N VAL A 11 5.35 -18.09 5.94
CA VAL A 11 5.60 -18.32 4.51
C VAL A 11 6.87 -17.59 4.10
N LEU A 12 7.70 -18.28 3.31
CA LEU A 12 8.88 -17.73 2.67
C LEU A 12 8.76 -17.88 1.15
N GLY A 13 9.57 -17.12 0.43
CA GLY A 13 9.59 -17.07 -1.03
C GLY A 13 8.44 -16.23 -1.60
N VAL A 14 8.30 -16.30 -2.92
CA VAL A 14 7.32 -15.50 -3.67
C VAL A 14 5.94 -16.17 -3.63
N LYS A 15 4.91 -15.37 -3.39
CA LYS A 15 3.50 -15.73 -3.45
C LYS A 15 2.79 -14.80 -4.42
N VAL A 16 2.06 -15.39 -5.36
CA VAL A 16 1.27 -14.67 -6.35
C VAL A 16 -0.20 -14.85 -6.01
N LEU A 17 -0.90 -13.73 -5.87
CA LEU A 17 -2.34 -13.67 -5.64
C LEU A 17 -2.99 -13.09 -6.89
N ARG A 18 -3.81 -13.88 -7.57
CA ARG A 18 -4.53 -13.46 -8.78
C ARG A 18 -6.02 -13.41 -8.53
N ASN A 19 -6.69 -12.49 -9.22
CA ASN A 19 -8.15 -12.34 -9.18
C ASN A 19 -8.66 -12.18 -7.75
N ILE A 20 -7.98 -11.33 -6.97
CA ILE A 20 -8.42 -10.96 -5.63
C ILE A 20 -9.78 -10.29 -5.78
N SER A 21 -10.75 -10.72 -4.97
CA SER A 21 -12.06 -10.07 -4.93
C SER A 21 -11.89 -8.63 -4.48
N VAL A 22 -12.23 -7.69 -5.36
CA VAL A 22 -12.07 -6.26 -5.09
C VAL A 22 -12.91 -5.80 -3.89
N LYS A 23 -14.01 -6.51 -3.61
CA LYS A 23 -14.84 -6.31 -2.42
C LYS A 23 -14.07 -6.53 -1.11
N GLU A 24 -13.08 -7.42 -1.09
CA GLU A 24 -12.23 -7.64 0.09
C GLU A 24 -11.34 -6.43 0.42
N LEU A 25 -11.13 -5.54 -0.56
CA LEU A 25 -10.29 -4.35 -0.40
C LEU A 25 -11.06 -3.16 0.19
N PHE A 26 -12.39 -3.14 0.11
CA PHE A 26 -13.20 -1.98 0.50
C PHE A 26 -13.02 -1.54 1.96
N PRO A 27 -12.88 -2.45 2.95
CA PRO A 27 -12.62 -2.05 4.34
C PRO A 27 -11.27 -1.34 4.54
N TYR A 28 -10.34 -1.46 3.58
CA TYR A 28 -9.00 -0.88 3.63
C TYR A 28 -8.90 0.47 2.88
N ILE A 29 -9.99 0.95 2.28
CA ILE A 29 -10.04 2.26 1.61
C ILE A 29 -9.87 3.36 2.66
N SER A 30 -8.91 4.25 2.42
CA SER A 30 -8.81 5.50 3.17
C SER A 30 -9.72 6.55 2.55
N TRP A 31 -10.92 6.67 3.12
CA TRP A 31 -11.88 7.70 2.73
C TRP A 31 -11.34 9.13 2.93
N ALA A 32 -10.42 9.33 3.88
CA ALA A 32 -9.75 10.62 4.05
C ALA A 32 -8.96 11.04 2.79
N TYR A 33 -8.22 10.12 2.17
CA TYR A 33 -7.52 10.40 0.91
C TYR A 33 -8.50 10.60 -0.25
N PHE A 34 -9.59 9.82 -0.30
CA PHE A 34 -10.64 10.00 -1.30
C PHE A 34 -11.24 11.40 -1.27
N PHE A 35 -11.70 11.87 -0.10
CA PHE A 35 -12.23 13.24 0.03
C PHE A 35 -11.21 14.32 -0.32
N HIS A 36 -9.93 14.09 0.00
CA HIS A 36 -8.85 14.99 -0.40
C HIS A 36 -8.71 15.09 -1.93
N GLN A 37 -8.81 13.99 -2.68
CA GLN A 37 -8.80 14.02 -4.15
C GLN A 37 -9.97 14.81 -4.72
N TRP A 38 -11.14 14.70 -4.08
CA TRP A 38 -12.34 15.48 -4.40
C TRP A 38 -12.33 16.90 -3.81
N GLN A 39 -11.18 17.37 -3.30
CA GLN A 39 -10.97 18.71 -2.73
C GLN A 39 -11.91 19.07 -1.56
N LEU A 40 -12.53 18.08 -0.93
CA LEU A 40 -13.34 18.26 0.28
C LEU A 40 -12.45 18.20 1.52
N LYS A 41 -11.99 19.38 1.94
CA LYS A 41 -11.15 19.55 3.13
C LYS A 41 -11.93 19.19 4.40
N GLY A 42 -11.37 18.28 5.19
CA GLY A 42 -11.84 17.89 6.52
C GLY A 42 -11.29 16.53 6.92
N ALA A 43 -11.33 16.20 8.22
CA ALA A 43 -10.95 14.88 8.69
C ALA A 43 -12.12 13.90 8.56
N TYR A 44 -11.94 12.77 7.89
CA TYR A 44 -12.91 11.67 7.93
C TYR A 44 -12.78 10.90 9.25
N PRO A 45 -13.88 10.52 9.94
CA PRO A 45 -15.29 10.66 9.54
C PRO A 45 -15.98 11.95 9.97
N ALA A 46 -15.32 12.85 10.72
CA ALA A 46 -15.92 14.09 11.24
C ALA A 46 -16.49 15.01 10.14
N LEU A 47 -15.87 15.03 8.95
CA LEU A 47 -16.31 15.74 7.76
C LEU A 47 -17.78 15.45 7.40
N LEU A 48 -18.27 14.23 7.67
CA LEU A 48 -19.65 13.87 7.37
C LEU A 48 -20.67 14.65 8.20
N ASN A 49 -20.28 15.21 9.35
CA ASN A 49 -21.15 16.00 10.21
C ASN A 49 -20.85 17.50 10.14
N ASP A 50 -20.01 17.92 9.19
CA ASP A 50 -19.70 19.33 8.96
C ASP A 50 -20.96 20.10 8.53
N THR A 51 -21.16 21.30 9.07
CA THR A 51 -22.37 22.11 8.85
C THR A 51 -22.47 22.66 7.44
N GLU A 52 -21.36 22.88 6.75
CA GLU A 52 -21.33 23.44 5.40
C GLU A 52 -21.16 22.35 4.34
N LYS A 53 -20.30 21.36 4.61
CA LYS A 53 -19.86 20.37 3.61
C LYS A 53 -20.40 18.98 3.85
N GLY A 54 -20.99 18.71 5.01
CA GLY A 54 -21.39 17.36 5.40
C GLY A 54 -22.41 16.73 4.46
N GLN A 55 -23.31 17.52 3.89
CA GLN A 55 -24.28 17.04 2.90
C GLN A 55 -23.60 16.53 1.62
N GLU A 56 -22.72 17.34 1.02
CA GLU A 56 -21.97 16.94 -0.18
C GLU A 56 -21.02 15.78 0.12
N ALA A 57 -20.38 15.77 1.29
CA ALA A 57 -19.51 14.66 1.70
C ALA A 57 -20.26 13.33 1.84
N LYS A 58 -21.48 13.35 2.41
CA LYS A 58 -22.34 12.15 2.49
C LYS A 58 -22.77 11.68 1.11
N LYS A 59 -23.19 12.61 0.25
CA LYS A 59 -23.59 12.29 -1.13
C LYS A 59 -22.43 11.66 -1.91
N LEU A 60 -21.26 12.29 -1.88
CA LEU A 60 -20.07 11.77 -2.57
C LEU A 60 -19.66 10.39 -2.04
N LEU A 61 -19.72 10.16 -0.72
CA LEU A 61 -19.46 8.85 -0.13
C LEU A 61 -20.44 7.79 -0.62
N GLN A 62 -21.73 8.14 -0.67
CA GLN A 62 -22.77 7.23 -1.16
C GLN A 62 -22.53 6.87 -2.63
N GLU A 63 -22.26 7.85 -3.49
CA GLU A 63 -22.00 7.63 -4.91
C GLU A 63 -20.72 6.80 -5.13
N ALA A 64 -19.69 6.99 -4.30
CA ALA A 64 -18.50 6.15 -4.31
C ALA A 64 -18.82 4.70 -3.91
N GLN A 65 -19.64 4.50 -2.88
CA GLN A 65 -20.08 3.17 -2.46
C GLN A 65 -20.90 2.47 -3.55
N GLU A 66 -21.79 3.19 -4.21
CA GLU A 66 -22.56 2.69 -5.36
C GLU A 66 -21.62 2.32 -6.53
N MET A 67 -20.57 3.10 -6.79
CA MET A 67 -19.55 2.77 -7.78
C MET A 67 -18.77 1.49 -7.41
N LEU A 68 -18.40 1.33 -6.13
CA LEU A 68 -17.73 0.11 -5.64
C LEU A 68 -18.62 -1.13 -5.80
N GLU A 69 -19.92 -1.01 -5.56
CA GLU A 69 -20.90 -2.06 -5.82
C GLU A 69 -20.99 -2.38 -7.32
N LYS A 70 -21.03 -1.36 -8.18
CA LYS A 70 -21.03 -1.51 -9.63
C LYS A 70 -19.77 -2.24 -10.11
N ILE A 71 -18.59 -1.81 -9.66
CA ILE A 71 -17.29 -2.45 -9.95
C ILE A 71 -17.34 -3.94 -9.65
N THR A 72 -17.88 -4.31 -8.48
CA THR A 72 -17.98 -5.71 -8.05
C THR A 72 -18.99 -6.49 -8.90
N ARG A 73 -20.18 -5.92 -9.12
CA ARG A 73 -21.27 -6.57 -9.84
C ARG A 73 -20.92 -6.83 -11.30
N GLU A 74 -20.26 -5.87 -11.94
CA GLU A 74 -19.94 -5.88 -13.37
C GLU A 74 -18.52 -6.35 -13.67
N ASN A 75 -17.72 -6.65 -12.64
CA ASN A 75 -16.30 -7.03 -12.74
C ASN A 75 -15.49 -6.03 -13.60
N LEU A 76 -15.65 -4.74 -13.31
CA LEU A 76 -15.06 -3.67 -14.12
C LEU A 76 -13.52 -3.63 -14.07
N LEU A 77 -12.94 -4.17 -13.00
CA LEU A 77 -11.49 -4.24 -12.82
C LEU A 77 -11.10 -5.50 -12.05
N THR A 78 -9.82 -5.88 -12.18
CA THR A 78 -9.23 -7.01 -11.46
C THR A 78 -8.09 -6.55 -10.57
N ALA A 79 -8.04 -7.08 -9.34
CA ALA A 79 -6.94 -6.88 -8.42
C ALA A 79 -6.00 -8.08 -8.39
N ASN A 80 -4.70 -7.82 -8.49
CA ASN A 80 -3.63 -8.81 -8.41
C ASN A 80 -2.53 -8.30 -7.47
N ALA A 81 -1.87 -9.23 -6.79
CA ALA A 81 -0.73 -8.93 -5.94
C ALA A 81 0.35 -9.99 -6.07
N VAL A 82 1.59 -9.58 -5.84
CA VAL A 82 2.71 -10.48 -5.59
C VAL A 82 3.43 -9.97 -4.35
N PHE A 83 3.76 -10.88 -3.44
CA PHE A 83 4.63 -10.56 -2.31
C PHE A 83 5.70 -11.64 -2.14
N GLY A 84 6.81 -11.28 -1.53
CA GLY A 84 7.89 -12.20 -1.23
C GLY A 84 8.49 -11.88 0.12
N ILE A 85 8.80 -12.92 0.89
CA ILE A 85 9.51 -12.80 2.17
C ILE A 85 10.73 -13.69 2.13
N PHE A 86 11.89 -13.11 2.44
CA PHE A 86 13.18 -13.74 2.18
C PHE A 86 14.06 -13.67 3.44
N PRO A 87 14.81 -14.75 3.76
CA PRO A 87 15.90 -14.65 4.73
C PRO A 87 16.85 -13.51 4.33
N ALA A 88 17.24 -12.69 5.30
CA ALA A 88 18.02 -11.49 5.06
C ALA A 88 18.95 -11.16 6.23
N TYR A 89 19.94 -10.33 5.93
CA TYR A 89 20.78 -9.65 6.92
C TYR A 89 21.16 -8.27 6.39
N SER A 90 21.56 -7.37 7.28
CA SER A 90 22.11 -6.07 6.91
C SER A 90 23.64 -6.05 6.99
N LYS A 91 24.25 -5.20 6.15
CA LYS A 91 25.64 -4.77 6.30
C LYS A 91 25.71 -3.31 5.85
N GLU A 92 26.13 -2.43 6.75
CA GLU A 92 26.11 -0.97 6.54
C GLU A 92 24.71 -0.47 6.13
N ASN A 93 24.59 0.16 4.96
CA ASN A 93 23.34 0.74 4.45
C ASN A 93 22.63 -0.21 3.47
N ILE A 94 22.95 -1.50 3.50
CA ILE A 94 22.53 -2.49 2.51
C ILE A 94 21.81 -3.63 3.21
N VAL A 95 20.65 -4.03 2.66
CA VAL A 95 19.99 -5.28 3.00
C VAL A 95 20.33 -6.32 1.94
N TYR A 96 20.87 -7.45 2.40
CA TYR A 96 21.12 -8.64 1.57
C TYR A 96 20.00 -9.64 1.84
N TYR A 97 19.33 -10.11 0.80
CA TYR A 97 18.22 -11.07 0.92
C TYR A 97 18.42 -12.27 -0.01
N GLN A 98 18.01 -13.44 0.44
CA GLN A 98 18.21 -14.68 -0.30
C GLN A 98 17.05 -14.96 -1.26
N PHE A 99 17.34 -14.96 -2.55
CA PHE A 99 16.41 -15.29 -3.64
C PHE A 99 17.04 -16.28 -4.60
N ASN A 100 16.35 -17.38 -4.94
CA ASN A 100 16.83 -18.43 -5.85
C ASN A 100 18.27 -18.90 -5.54
N ASN A 101 18.55 -19.19 -4.26
CA ASN A 101 19.87 -19.62 -3.75
C ASN A 101 21.02 -18.62 -3.98
N ARG A 102 20.71 -17.35 -4.22
CA ARG A 102 21.68 -16.24 -4.33
C ARG A 102 21.29 -15.12 -3.38
N PHE A 103 22.27 -14.30 -3.02
CA PHE A 103 22.00 -13.06 -2.30
C PHE A 103 21.87 -11.91 -3.29
N GLU A 104 20.71 -11.28 -3.26
CA GLU A 104 20.45 -10.00 -3.90
C GLU A 104 20.59 -8.88 -2.86
N LYS A 105 20.75 -7.63 -3.34
CA LYS A 105 20.98 -6.48 -2.45
C LYS A 105 20.11 -5.28 -2.78
N ILE A 106 19.67 -4.58 -1.75
CA ILE A 106 18.99 -3.29 -1.86
C ILE A 106 19.75 -2.29 -0.98
N ASN A 107 20.08 -1.15 -1.57
CA ASN A 107 20.74 -0.05 -0.87
C ASN A 107 19.68 0.92 -0.37
N PHE A 108 19.82 1.36 0.88
CA PHE A 108 18.95 2.37 1.46
C PHE A 108 19.77 3.63 1.81
N PRO A 109 19.25 4.83 1.54
CA PRO A 109 19.91 6.04 1.99
C PRO A 109 19.86 6.13 3.52
N ARG A 110 20.93 6.65 4.10
CA ARG A 110 20.98 7.01 5.53
C ARG A 110 20.71 8.50 5.67
N ASN A 111 19.96 8.89 6.70
CA ASN A 111 19.82 10.31 7.04
C ASN A 111 21.21 10.92 7.31
N ARG A 112 21.48 12.13 6.82
CA ARG A 112 22.77 12.82 6.98
C ARG A 112 22.65 14.17 7.70
N GLU A 113 21.44 14.55 8.09
CA GLU A 113 21.22 15.80 8.81
C GLU A 113 21.85 15.70 10.22
N PRO A 114 22.50 16.77 10.70
CA PRO A 114 22.90 16.87 12.09
C PRO A 114 21.67 16.71 13.00
N LYS A 115 21.80 15.88 14.04
CA LYS A 115 20.74 15.68 15.04
C LYS A 115 21.08 16.41 16.33
N GLU A 116 20.14 17.18 16.85
CA GLU A 116 20.34 18.02 18.03
C GLU A 116 20.45 17.19 19.33
N ASN A 117 19.78 16.03 19.40
CA ASN A 117 19.58 15.27 20.65
C ASN A 117 20.28 13.91 20.70
N LYS A 118 21.45 13.76 20.05
CA LYS A 118 22.16 12.46 19.91
C LYS A 118 21.30 11.35 19.28
N GLU A 119 20.24 11.72 18.55
CA GLU A 119 19.45 10.75 17.82
C GLU A 119 20.29 10.09 16.72
N PRO A 120 20.12 8.79 16.48
CA PRO A 120 20.83 8.12 15.41
C PRO A 120 20.33 8.63 14.06
N ASN A 121 21.25 8.68 13.11
CA ASN A 121 20.93 8.89 11.71
C ASN A 121 20.43 7.58 11.12
N TYR A 122 19.10 7.41 11.06
CA TYR A 122 18.46 6.18 10.63
C TYR A 122 18.71 5.84 9.14
N CYS A 123 18.84 4.54 8.89
CA CYS A 123 18.74 3.90 7.58
C CYS A 123 17.77 2.72 7.69
N LEU A 124 17.04 2.39 6.62
CA LEU A 124 16.13 1.25 6.64
C LEU A 124 16.84 -0.09 6.90
N SER A 125 18.13 -0.20 6.56
CA SER A 125 18.93 -1.40 6.87
C SER A 125 19.13 -1.61 8.38
N ASP A 126 19.02 -0.57 9.20
CA ASP A 126 19.19 -0.66 10.66
C ASP A 126 18.09 -1.50 11.33
N PHE A 127 16.96 -1.73 10.64
CA PHE A 127 15.84 -2.54 11.09
C PHE A 127 15.93 -4.02 10.67
N ILE A 128 17.03 -4.42 10.03
CA ILE A 128 17.32 -5.81 9.68
C ILE A 128 18.57 -6.23 10.46
N ALA A 129 18.54 -7.40 11.09
CA ALA A 129 19.65 -7.88 11.91
C ALA A 129 20.98 -7.87 11.12
N PRO A 130 22.03 -7.27 11.68
CA PRO A 130 23.32 -7.20 11.00
C PRO A 130 23.99 -8.57 10.93
N LYS A 131 24.78 -8.78 9.87
CA LYS A 131 25.46 -10.05 9.56
C LYS A 131 26.24 -10.62 10.75
N GLU A 132 26.83 -9.76 11.55
CA GLU A 132 27.71 -10.09 12.67
C GLU A 132 26.96 -10.77 13.83
N LEU A 133 25.64 -10.62 13.93
CA LEU A 133 24.85 -11.27 14.98
C LEU A 133 24.61 -12.76 14.74
N ASN A 134 24.98 -13.30 13.58
CA ASN A 134 24.73 -14.69 13.17
C ASN A 134 23.26 -15.14 13.36
N SER A 135 22.33 -14.18 13.34
CA SER A 135 20.88 -14.41 13.40
C SER A 135 20.29 -14.18 12.01
N THR A 136 19.41 -15.08 11.56
CA THR A 136 18.65 -14.87 10.33
C THR A 136 17.46 -13.95 10.59
N ASP A 137 17.42 -12.81 9.91
CA ASP A 137 16.26 -11.93 9.84
C ASP A 137 15.52 -12.12 8.52
N TYR A 138 14.48 -11.33 8.27
CA TYR A 138 13.62 -11.46 7.11
C TYR A 138 13.29 -10.11 6.48
N PHE A 139 13.35 -10.06 5.17
CA PHE A 139 13.01 -8.88 4.38
C PHE A 139 11.86 -9.21 3.43
N GLY A 140 10.82 -8.37 3.47
CA GLY A 140 9.60 -8.53 2.68
C GLY A 140 9.43 -7.44 1.64
N MET A 141 8.89 -7.80 0.48
CA MET A 141 8.51 -6.87 -0.58
C MET A 141 7.18 -7.28 -1.17
N PHE A 142 6.45 -6.32 -1.73
CA PHE A 142 5.22 -6.59 -2.46
C PHE A 142 5.01 -5.61 -3.61
N VAL A 143 4.20 -6.03 -4.58
CA VAL A 143 3.67 -5.22 -5.67
C VAL A 143 2.20 -5.57 -5.81
N THR A 144 1.34 -4.56 -5.91
CA THR A 144 -0.11 -4.71 -6.02
C THR A 144 -0.64 -3.86 -7.16
N THR A 145 -1.78 -4.26 -7.71
CA THR A 145 -2.61 -3.42 -8.57
C THR A 145 -4.07 -3.79 -8.35
N ALA A 146 -4.95 -2.82 -8.41
CA ALA A 146 -6.39 -2.98 -8.27
C ALA A 146 -7.17 -2.38 -9.45
N GLY A 147 -6.53 -2.23 -10.62
CA GLY A 147 -7.10 -1.51 -11.76
C GLY A 147 -6.94 -2.22 -13.11
N ILE A 148 -6.64 -3.52 -13.15
CA ILE A 148 -6.45 -4.21 -14.44
C ILE A 148 -7.78 -4.26 -15.19
N GLY A 149 -7.84 -3.66 -16.38
CA GLY A 149 -9.02 -3.63 -17.25
C GLY A 149 -9.95 -2.43 -17.03
N ILE A 150 -9.61 -1.55 -16.08
CA ILE A 150 -10.41 -0.37 -15.73
C ILE A 150 -10.62 0.59 -16.90
N GLU A 151 -9.65 0.63 -17.83
CA GLU A 151 -9.60 1.59 -18.94
C GLU A 151 -10.81 1.43 -19.87
N LYS A 152 -11.35 0.21 -19.98
CA LYS A 152 -12.55 -0.04 -20.80
C LYS A 152 -13.77 0.65 -20.19
N ALA A 153 -13.96 0.53 -18.88
CA ALA A 153 -15.09 1.14 -18.18
C ALA A 153 -14.94 2.66 -18.13
N GLU A 154 -13.74 3.17 -17.88
CA GLU A 154 -13.43 4.60 -17.94
C GLU A 154 -13.75 5.19 -19.33
N LYS A 155 -13.35 4.51 -20.40
CA LYS A 155 -13.66 4.94 -21.77
C LYS A 155 -15.17 4.94 -22.04
N GLN A 156 -15.91 3.94 -21.54
CA GLN A 156 -17.36 3.89 -21.71
C GLN A 156 -18.06 5.09 -21.05
N PHE A 157 -17.63 5.50 -19.85
CA PHE A 157 -18.16 6.69 -19.20
C PHE A 157 -17.82 7.97 -19.99
N LYS A 158 -16.57 8.12 -20.43
CA LYS A 158 -16.13 9.27 -21.23
C LYS A 158 -16.86 9.38 -22.57
N ASP A 159 -17.00 8.28 -23.31
CA ASP A 159 -17.73 8.24 -24.59
C ASP A 159 -19.22 8.62 -24.41
N ALA A 160 -19.79 8.37 -23.23
CA ALA A 160 -21.15 8.73 -22.87
C ALA A 160 -21.28 10.18 -22.32
N GLY A 161 -20.18 10.93 -22.21
CA GLY A 161 -20.16 12.28 -21.62
C GLY A 161 -20.32 12.29 -20.09
N ASP A 162 -20.09 11.15 -19.43
CA ASP A 162 -20.15 11.01 -17.97
C ASP A 162 -18.75 11.11 -17.35
N ASP A 163 -18.19 12.32 -17.41
CA ASP A 163 -16.86 12.62 -16.84
C ASP A 163 -16.81 12.41 -15.32
N TYR A 164 -17.96 12.55 -14.66
CA TYR A 164 -18.09 12.36 -13.21
C TYR A 164 -17.85 10.91 -12.82
N SER A 165 -18.57 9.97 -13.44
CA SER A 165 -18.37 8.54 -13.18
C SER A 165 -16.98 8.06 -13.63
N ALA A 166 -16.43 8.64 -14.70
CA ALA A 166 -15.06 8.34 -15.13
C ALA A 166 -14.00 8.79 -14.10
N LEU A 167 -14.24 9.90 -13.39
CA LEU A 167 -13.37 10.38 -12.30
C LEU A 167 -13.58 9.60 -10.99
N MET A 168 -14.80 9.14 -10.75
CA MET A 168 -15.16 8.34 -9.57
C MET A 168 -14.57 6.93 -9.61
N LEU A 169 -14.48 6.35 -10.81
CA LEU A 169 -13.89 5.04 -11.08
C LEU A 169 -12.36 5.05 -10.91
#